data_AF-A0A0F9UFQ7-F1
#
_entry.id   AF-A0A0F9UFQ7-F1
#
_cell.length_a   1.000
_cell.length_b   1.000
_cell.length_c   1.000
_cell.angle_alpha   90.00
_cell.angle_beta   90.00
_cell.angle_gamma   90.00
#
_symmetry.space_group_name_H-M   'P 1'
#
loop_
_entity.id
_entity.type
_entity.pdbx_description
1 polymer ?
#
loop_
_entity_poly.entity_id
_entity_poly.type
_entity_poly.pdbx_seq_one_letter_code
_entity_poly.pdbx_strand_id
1 'polypeptide(L)' 'MQAAIHAQAIRVLGSPEAAQTWMQTPVIGLTDQRPAELLETDNGAQQVADHLTRIEYGVYT' A
#
# COMPACT_ATOMS: atom_id res chain seq x y z
N MET A 1 6.88 -9.76 6.73
CA MET A 1 5.81 -9.36 5.79
C MET A 1 6.06 -8.00 5.11
N GLN A 2 6.55 -6.98 5.82
CA GLN A 2 6.77 -5.62 5.27
C GLN A 2 7.57 -5.55 3.95
N ALA A 3 8.66 -6.31 3.80
CA ALA A 3 9.46 -6.33 2.57
C ALA A 3 8.67 -6.79 1.33
N ALA A 4 7.72 -7.73 1.50
CA ALA A 4 6.88 -8.22 0.41
C ALA A 4 5.88 -7.15 -0.05
N ILE A 5 5.30 -6.40 0.90
CA ILE A 5 4.39 -5.29 0.62
C ILE A 5 5.12 -4.15 -0.08
N HIS A 6 6.36 -3.85 0.33
CA HIS A 6 7.18 -2.85 -0.35
C HIS A 6 7.48 -3.26 -1.79
N ALA A 7 7.84 -4.52 -2.02
CA ALA A 7 8.04 -5.03 -3.38
C ALA A 7 6.75 -4.99 -4.22
N GLN A 8 5.59 -5.28 -3.62
CA GLN A 8 4.29 -5.14 -4.29
C GLN A 8 4.00 -3.68 -4.64
N ALA A 9 4.20 -2.75 -3.70
CA ALA A 9 4.01 -1.32 -3.93
C ALA A 9 4.86 -0.81 -5.10
N ILE A 10 6.13 -1.24 -5.20
CA ILE A 10 7.00 -0.88 -6.33
C ILE A 10 6.44 -1.40 -7.65
N ARG A 11 5.98 -2.66 -7.70
CA ARG A 11 5.42 -3.24 -8.92
C ARG A 11 4.14 -2.52 -9.35
N VAL A 12 3.25 -2.25 -8.41
CA VAL A 12 1.93 -1.64 -8.67
C VAL A 12 2.06 -0.15 -9.02
N LEU A 13 2.94 0.58 -8.33
CA LEU A 13 3.10 2.04 -8.47
C LEU A 13 4.19 2.44 -9.48
N GLY A 14 4.96 1.47 -9.96
CA GLY A 14 5.91 1.64 -11.08
C GLY A 14 7.32 2.07 -10.71
N SER A 15 7.58 2.56 -9.50
CA SER A 15 8.95 2.86 -9.04
C SER A 15 9.13 2.79 -7.52
N PRO A 16 10.38 2.60 -7.03
CA PRO A 16 10.73 2.73 -5.61
C PRO A 16 10.32 4.05 -4.98
N GLU A 17 10.52 5.16 -5.68
CA GLU A 17 10.20 6.50 -5.21
C GLU A 17 8.68 6.67 -5.07
N ALA A 18 7.91 6.24 -6.07
CA ALA A 18 6.46 6.27 -6.03
C ALA A 18 5.90 5.42 -4.88
N ALA A 19 6.47 4.22 -4.67
CA ALA A 19 6.10 3.36 -3.54
C ALA A 19 6.41 4.02 -2.20
N GLN A 20 7.59 4.62 -2.05
CA GLN A 20 8.00 5.28 -0.82
C GLN A 20 7.16 6.52 -0.51
N THR A 21 6.81 7.32 -1.52
CA THR A 21 5.90 8.47 -1.36
C THR A 21 4.52 7.99 -0.96
N TRP A 22 3.98 6.98 -1.64
CA TRP A 22 2.66 6.42 -1.33
C TRP A 22 2.61 5.86 0.09
N MET A 23 3.65 5.14 0.55
CA MET A 23 3.71 4.61 1.92
C MET A 23 3.69 5.69 3.01
N GLN A 24 4.15 6.89 2.71
CA GLN A 24 4.20 8.02 3.66
C GLN A 24 3.01 8.96 3.52
N THR A 25 2.14 8.75 2.53
CA THR A 25 0.99 9.61 2.25
C THR A 25 -0.27 8.99 2.84
N PRO A 26 -1.13 9.76 3.53
CA PRO A 26 -2.46 9.29 3.91
C PRO A 26 -3.26 8.82 2.70
N VAL A 27 -3.84 7.62 2.78
CA VAL A 27 -4.63 7.03 1.69
C VAL A 27 -6.09 6.96 2.14
N ILE A 28 -6.98 7.63 1.41
CA ILE A 28 -8.42 7.67 1.74
C ILE A 28 -9.02 6.24 1.83
N GLY A 29 -8.62 5.35 0.93
CA GLY A 29 -9.06 3.95 0.95
C GLY A 29 -8.47 3.09 2.08
N LEU A 30 -7.63 3.68 2.95
CA LEU A 30 -7.05 3.08 4.16
C LEU A 30 -7.44 3.89 5.41
N THR A 31 -8.66 4.44 5.43
CA THR A 31 -9.18 5.25 6.55
C THR A 31 -8.32 6.49 6.82
N ASP A 32 -7.76 7.07 5.76
CA ASP A 32 -6.90 8.27 5.81
C ASP A 32 -5.64 8.07 6.67
N GLN A 33 -5.17 6.83 6.78
CA GLN A 33 -3.92 6.48 7.46
C GLN A 33 -2.78 6.27 6.47
N ARG A 34 -1.55 6.47 6.95
CA ARG A 34 -0.35 6.19 6.14
C ARG A 34 -0.13 4.68 6.06
N PRO A 35 0.11 4.11 4.87
CA PRO A 35 0.38 2.68 4.75
C PRO A 35 1.53 2.22 5.66
N ALA A 36 2.60 3.02 5.80
CA ALA A 36 3.73 2.69 6.65
C ALA A 36 3.37 2.49 8.14
N GLU A 37 2.39 3.23 8.67
CA GLU A 37 1.92 3.07 10.06
C GLU A 37 1.05 1.82 10.20
N LEU A 38 0.23 1.52 9.20
CA LEU A 38 -0.59 0.30 9.17
C LEU A 38 0.27 -0.97 9.17
N LEU A 39 1.48 -0.91 8.61
CA LEU A 39 2.42 -2.03 8.59
C LEU A 39 2.96 -2.45 9.97
N GLU A 40 2.68 -1.69 11.03
CA GLU A 40 3.05 -2.05 12.41
C GLU A 40 2.20 -3.19 12.98
N THR A 41 1.08 -3.52 12.32
CA THR A 41 0.19 -4.60 12.73
C THR A 41 -0.04 -5.58 11.58
N ASP A 42 -0.25 -6.86 11.89
CA ASP A 42 -0.56 -7.87 10.85
C ASP A 42 -1.88 -7.54 10.12
N ASN A 43 -2.86 -7.00 10.85
CA ASN A 43 -4.13 -6.58 10.26
C ASN A 43 -3.93 -5.41 9.28
N GLY A 44 -3.20 -4.36 9.68
CA GLY A 44 -2.93 -3.23 8.81
C GLY A 44 -2.06 -3.60 7.60
N ALA A 45 -1.11 -4.53 7.77
CA ALA A 45 -0.36 -5.10 6.67
C ALA A 45 -1.25 -5.79 5.62
N GLN A 46 -2.27 -6.54 6.08
CA GLN A 46 -3.24 -7.15 5.17
C GLN A 46 -4.08 -6.10 4.44
N GLN A 47 -4.55 -5.06 5.14
CA GLN A 47 -5.30 -3.96 4.52
C GLN A 47 -4.50 -3.26 3.42
N VAL A 48 -3.22 -2.98 3.66
CA VAL A 48 -2.31 -2.37 2.69
C VAL A 48 -2.12 -3.27 1.47
N ALA A 49 -1.91 -4.57 1.68
CA ALA A 49 -1.76 -5.55 0.59
C ALA A 49 -3.03 -5.67 -0.27
N ASP A 50 -4.20 -5.72 0.37
CA ASP A 50 -5.49 -5.78 -0.32
C ASP A 50 -5.75 -4.49 -1.13
N HIS A 51 -5.38 -3.34 -0.57
CA HIS A 51 -5.50 -2.06 -1.26
C HIS A 51 -4.59 -1.98 -2.49
N LEU A 52 -3.32 -2.38 -2.38
CA LEU A 52 -2.41 -2.47 -3.53
C LEU A 52 -2.93 -3.43 -4.61
N THR A 53 -3.53 -4.54 -4.20
CA THR A 53 -4.17 -5.50 -5.12
C THR A 53 -5.33 -4.83 -5.89
N ARG A 54 -6.16 -4.03 -5.23
CA ARG A 54 -7.24 -3.28 -5.91
C ARG A 54 -6.71 -2.28 -6.93
N ILE A 55 -5.61 -1.60 -6.62
CA ILE A 55 -4.93 -0.70 -7.56
C ILE A 55 -4.42 -1.49 -8.77
N GLU A 56 -3.77 -2.63 -8.55
CA GLU A 56 -3.20 -3.49 -9.60
C GLU A 56 -4.25 -3.98 -10.61
N TYR A 57 -5.43 -4.38 -10.14
CA TYR A 57 -6.53 -4.83 -10.99
C TYR A 57 -7.42 -3.69 -11.52
N GLY A 58 -7.09 -2.43 -11.22
CA GLY A 58 -7.84 -1.26 -11.69
C GLY A 58 -9.29 -1.25 -11.21
N VAL A 59 -9.58 -1.81 -10.03
CA VAL A 59 -10.94 -1.87 -9.47
C VAL A 59 -11.32 -0.48 -8.95
N TYR A 60 -11.68 0.39 -9.87
CA TYR A 60 -12.46 1.61 -9.68
C TYR A 60 -13.50 1.65 -10.81
N THR A 61 -14.66 1.04 -10.56
CA THR A 61 -15.91 1.29 -11.29
C THR A 61 -16.88 1.97 -10.36
#